data_AF-A0A7J8M4R9-F1
#
_entry.id   AF-A0A7J8M4R9-F1
#
_cell.length_a   1.000
_cell.length_b   1.000
_cell.length_c   1.000
_cell.angle_alpha   90.00
_cell.angle_beta   90.00
_cell.angle_gamma   90.00
#
_symmetry.space_group_name_H-M   'P 1'
#
loop_
_entity.id
_entity.type
_entity.pdbx_description
1 polymer ?
#
loop_
_entity_poly.entity_id
_entity_poly.type
_entity_poly.pdbx_seq_one_letter_code
_entity_poly.pdbx_strand_id
1 'polypeptide(L)' 'MMINAICELIRSFTICYSKGAEYKEGWFLRVFRIIGLVTPGVSAHSTQDYVNSTRLGSSDVFLPSEETIP' A
#
# COMPACT_ATOMS: atom_id res chain seq x y z
N MET A 1 14.86 4.40 -3.48
CA MET A 1 15.10 3.87 -2.13
C MET A 1 14.70 4.87 -1.04
N MET A 2 15.43 5.96 -0.85
CA MET A 2 15.16 6.91 0.26
C MET A 2 13.89 7.75 0.06
N ILE A 3 13.68 8.33 -1.13
CA ILE A 3 12.46 9.12 -1.43
C ILE A 3 11.21 8.24 -1.27
N ASN A 4 11.21 7.02 -1.83
CA ASN A 4 10.11 6.06 -1.61
C ASN A 4 9.91 5.77 -0.13
N ALA A 5 10.96 5.50 0.65
CA ALA A 5 10.80 5.23 2.07
C ALA A 5 10.17 6.40 2.84
N ILE A 6 10.54 7.65 2.49
CA ILE A 6 9.92 8.87 3.03
C ILE A 6 8.45 8.97 2.61
N CYS A 7 8.14 8.75 1.33
CA CYS A 7 6.77 8.76 0.83
C CYS A 7 5.90 7.70 1.53
N GLU A 8 6.43 6.49 1.72
CA GLU A 8 5.75 5.39 2.41
C GLU A 8 5.53 5.71 3.90
N LEU A 9 6.49 6.37 4.55
CA LEU A 9 6.32 6.84 5.92
C LEU A 9 5.20 7.89 6.00
N ILE A 10 5.19 8.91 5.13
CA ILE A 10 4.12 9.92 5.08
C ILE A 10 2.76 9.26 4.80
N ARG A 11 2.72 8.33 3.83
CA ARG A 11 1.52 7.57 3.46
C ARG A 11 0.93 6.81 4.65
N SER A 12 1.75 6.22 5.52
CA SER A 12 1.29 5.48 6.71
C SER A 12 0.45 6.32 7.70
N PHE A 13 0.51 7.65 7.60
CA PHE A 13 -0.32 8.57 8.37
C PHE A 13 -1.53 9.08 7.57
N THR A 14 -1.39 9.26 6.26
CA THR A 14 -2.41 9.94 5.44
C THR A 14 -3.39 8.99 4.75
N ILE A 15 -3.02 7.74 4.50
CA ILE A 15 -3.82 6.80 3.69
C ILE A 15 -5.22 6.51 4.28
N CYS A 16 -5.33 6.49 5.61
CA CYS A 16 -6.61 6.32 6.30
C CYS A 16 -7.61 7.43 5.95
N TYR A 17 -7.12 8.65 5.76
CA TYR A 17 -7.95 9.82 5.44
C TYR A 17 -8.29 9.90 3.95
N SER A 18 -7.41 9.39 3.08
CA SER A 18 -7.62 9.47 1.62
C SER A 18 -8.32 8.25 1.03
N LYS A 19 -8.19 7.06 1.62
CA LYS A 19 -8.75 5.80 1.11
C LYS A 19 -9.73 5.11 2.06
N GLY A 20 -9.85 5.60 3.30
CA GLY A 20 -10.79 5.10 4.31
C GLY A 20 -10.11 4.39 5.48
N ALA A 21 -10.88 4.19 6.56
CA ALA A 21 -10.38 3.68 7.84
C ALA A 21 -9.70 2.29 7.74
N GLU A 22 -10.15 1.46 6.80
CA GLU A 22 -9.62 0.11 6.54
C GLU A 22 -8.13 0.10 6.14
N TYR A 23 -7.62 1.22 5.63
CA TYR A 23 -6.22 1.36 5.21
C TYR A 23 -5.30 1.84 6.33
N LYS A 24 -5.83 2.07 7.54
CA LYS A 24 -5.03 2.58 8.66
C LYS A 24 -3.88 1.63 9.00
N GLU A 25 -2.66 2.15 8.95
CA GLU A 25 -1.48 1.44 9.40
C GLU A 25 -1.30 1.58 10.92
N GLY A 26 -1.00 0.45 11.56
CA GLY A 26 -0.71 0.40 12.99
C GLY A 26 0.69 0.94 13.34
N TRP A 27 0.93 1.17 14.63
CA TRP A 27 2.21 1.68 15.13
C TRP A 27 3.39 0.76 14.76
N PHE A 28 3.19 -0.56 14.77
CA PHE A 28 4.22 -1.54 14.42
C PHE A 28 4.75 -1.31 13.00
N LEU A 29 3.86 -1.15 12.01
CA LEU A 29 4.28 -0.88 10.63
C LEU A 29 4.99 0.45 10.46
N ARG A 30 4.57 1.48 11.22
CA ARG A 30 5.26 2.77 11.22
C ARG A 30 6.71 2.65 11.68
N VAL A 31 7.00 1.77 12.65
CA VAL A 31 8.38 1.44 13.04
C VAL A 31 9.14 0.81 11.88
N PHE A 32 8.54 -0.13 11.13
CA PHE A 32 9.16 -0.68 9.92
C PHE A 32 9.43 0.38 8.85
N ARG A 33 8.54 1.36 8.66
CA ARG A 33 8.79 2.50 7.76
C ARG A 33 10.00 3.31 8.21
N ILE A 34 10.15 3.54 9.52
CA ILE A 34 11.31 4.24 10.09
C ILE A 34 12.60 3.45 9.85
N ILE A 35 12.60 2.14 10.10
CA ILE A 35 13.76 1.26 9.80
C ILE A 35 14.07 1.29 8.30
N GLY A 36 13.04 1.35 7.45
CA GLY A 36 13.18 1.42 6.00
C GLY A 36 13.86 2.69 5.47
N LEU A 37 14.05 3.74 6.28
CA LEU A 37 14.88 4.90 5.92
C LEU A 37 16.38 4.57 5.92
N VAL A 38 16.80 3.62 6.78
CA VAL A 38 18.21 3.22 6.90
C VAL A 38 18.50 1.89 6.21
N THR A 39 17.52 0.98 6.15
CA THR A 39 17.63 -0.33 5.50
C THR A 39 16.80 -0.37 4.22
N PRO A 40 17.43 -0.31 3.03
CA PRO A 40 16.71 -0.30 1.77
C PRO A 40 15.77 -1.51 1.63
N GLY A 41 14.58 -1.27 1.07
CA GLY A 41 13.58 -2.32 0.79
C GLY A 41 12.68 -2.71 1.95
N VAL A 42 13.11 -2.55 3.21
CA VAL A 42 12.31 -2.91 4.40
C VAL A 42 11.01 -2.11 4.47
N SER A 43 11.05 -0.82 4.09
CA SER A 43 9.87 0.04 4.16
C SER A 43 8.68 -0.58 3.44
N ALA A 44 8.86 -1.19 2.26
CA ALA A 44 7.78 -1.66 1.38
C ALA A 44 7.51 -3.17 1.47
N HIS A 45 8.00 -3.86 2.50
CA HIS A 45 7.93 -5.32 2.60
C HIS A 45 7.12 -5.79 3.81
N SER A 46 5.85 -5.36 3.86
CA SER A 46 4.87 -5.81 4.86
C SER A 46 3.66 -6.48 4.20
N THR A 47 3.06 -7.44 4.88
CA THR A 47 1.82 -8.10 4.44
C THR A 47 0.67 -7.11 4.22
N GLN A 48 0.58 -6.05 5.04
CA GLN A 48 -0.47 -5.04 4.87
C GLN A 48 -0.32 -4.26 3.56
N ASP A 49 0.90 -4.09 3.04
CA ASP A 49 1.11 -3.42 1.75
C ASP A 49 0.49 -4.23 0.61
N TYR A 50 0.69 -5.55 0.59
CA TYR A 50 0.07 -6.42 -0.41
C TYR A 50 -1.46 -6.38 -0.33
N VAL A 51 -2.03 -6.47 0.87
CA VAL A 51 -3.49 -6.38 1.07
C VAL A 51 -4.02 -5.04 0.58
N ASN A 52 -3.35 -3.93 0.91
CA ASN A 52 -3.75 -2.59 0.46
C ASN A 52 -3.66 -2.46 -1.06
N SER A 53 -2.59 -2.96 -1.68
CA SER A 53 -2.43 -2.97 -3.14
C SER A 53 -3.53 -3.75 -3.85
N THR A 54 -3.90 -4.93 -3.33
CA THR A 54 -5.02 -5.71 -3.90
C THR A 54 -6.35 -4.98 -3.76
N ARG A 55 -6.62 -4.36 -2.60
CA ARG A 55 -7.88 -3.62 -2.36
C ARG A 55 -8.01 -2.35 -3.21
N LEU A 56 -6.89 -1.71 -3.54
CA LEU A 56 -6.85 -0.54 -4.41
C LEU A 56 -6.80 -0.90 -5.91
N GLY A 57 -6.66 -2.18 -6.25
CA GLY A 57 -6.69 -2.66 -7.63
C GLY A 57 -8.07 -2.50 -8.27
N SER A 58 -8.11 -2.51 -9.62
CA SER A 58 -9.38 -2.42 -10.35
C SER A 58 -10.26 -3.64 -10.08
N SER A 59 -11.56 -3.39 -9.91
CA SER A 59 -12.57 -4.45 -9.85
C SER A 59 -12.68 -5.24 -11.15
N ASP A 60 -12.27 -4.67 -12.28
CA ASP A 60 -12.35 -5.31 -13.60
C ASP A 60 -11.55 -6.62 -13.67
N VAL A 61 -10.55 -6.78 -12.81
CA VAL A 61 -9.77 -8.02 -12.68
C VAL A 61 -10.67 -9.20 -12.27
N PHE A 62 -11.80 -8.94 -11.62
CA PHE A 62 -12.76 -9.93 -11.18
C PHE A 62 -13.98 -10.06 -12.11
N LEU A 63 -14.11 -9.19 -13.11
CA LEU A 63 -15.20 -9.25 -14.08
C LEU A 63 -14.82 -10.15 -15.26
N PRO A 64 -15.78 -10.90 -15.83
CA PRO A 64 -15.54 -11.58 -17.11
C PRO A 64 -15.15 -10.55 -18.16
N SER A 65 -14.17 -10.88 -19.01
CA SER A 65 -13.89 -10.08 -20.19
C SER A 65 -15.17 -9.98 -21.01
N GLU A 66 -15.57 -8.76 -21.40
CA GLU A 66 -16.53 -8.63 -22.50
C GLU A 66 -15.85 -9.23 -23.73
N GLU A 67 -16.12 -10.50 -24.01
CA GLU A 67 -15.96 -11.03 -25.35
C GLU A 67 -16.93 -10.23 -26.22
N THR A 68 -16.42 -9.18 -26.85
CA THR A 68 -17.14 -8.48 -27.91
C THR A 68 -17.35 -9.48 -29.03
N ILE A 69 -18.50 -10.15 -29.01
CA ILE A 69 -18.94 -11.01 -30.11
C ILE A 69 -19.06 -10.08 -31.34
N PRO A 70 -18.33 -10.35 -32.44
CA PRO A 70 -18.34 -9.52 -33.64
C PRO A 70 -19.70 -9.47 -34.33
#